data_AF-A0A0Q5EV91-F1
#
_entry.id   AF-A0A0Q5EV91-F1
#
_cell.length_a   1.000
_cell.length_b   1.000
_cell.length_c   1.000
_cell.angle_alpha   90.00
_cell.angle_beta   90.00
_cell.angle_gamma   90.00
#
_symmetry.space_group_name_H-M   'P 1'
#
loop_
_entity.id
_entity.type
_entity.pdbx_description
1 polymer ?
#
loop_
_entity_poly.entity_id
_entity_poly.type
_entity_poly.pdbx_seq_one_letter_code
_entity_poly.pdbx_strand_id
1 'polypeptide(L)'
;MLLHCKESEGAYWIQPRDRRLCVPPYHFERAAILLRKKGDYAGEMRICERWQRIADDYKEQPMVQHGNASKVHEGPRSMAILRRIEKAKQLLTNSQ
;
A
#
# COMPACT_ATOMS: atom_id res chain seq x y z
N MET A 1 -10.74 -3.85 -8.29
CA MET A 1 -9.75 -3.65 -7.20
C MET A 1 -8.34 -3.43 -7.73
N LEU A 2 -7.73 -4.39 -8.46
CA LEU A 2 -6.38 -4.19 -9.01
C LEU A 2 -6.25 -2.99 -9.95
N LEU A 3 -7.30 -2.73 -10.77
CA LEU A 3 -7.39 -1.54 -11.60
C LEU A 3 -7.35 -0.26 -10.76
N HIS A 4 -8.20 -0.14 -9.73
CA HIS A 4 -8.20 1.01 -8.82
C HIS A 4 -6.87 1.19 -8.06
N CYS A 5 -6.16 0.11 -7.71
CA CYS A 5 -4.80 0.23 -7.15
C CYS A 5 -3.85 0.89 -8.15
N LYS A 6 -3.91 0.48 -9.43
CA LYS A 6 -3.08 1.06 -10.50
C LYS A 6 -3.44 2.52 -10.78
N GLU A 7 -4.72 2.85 -10.86
CA GLU A 7 -5.20 4.22 -11.07
C GLU A 7 -4.83 5.12 -9.90
N SER A 8 -5.08 4.67 -8.66
CA SER A 8 -4.76 5.44 -7.45
C SER A 8 -3.25 5.66 -7.32
N GLU A 9 -2.44 4.61 -7.51
CA GLU A 9 -0.98 4.75 -7.48
C GLU A 9 -0.48 5.68 -8.58
N GLY A 10 -1.02 5.58 -9.81
CA GLY A 10 -0.68 6.50 -10.88
C GLY A 10 -1.01 7.95 -10.51
N ALA A 11 -2.22 8.18 -10.01
CA ALA A 11 -2.65 9.48 -9.51
C ALA A 11 -1.80 10.01 -8.34
N TYR A 12 -1.23 9.14 -7.52
CA TYR A 12 -0.28 9.51 -6.48
C TYR A 12 1.03 10.04 -7.06
N TRP A 13 1.65 9.28 -7.97
CA TRP A 13 2.99 9.59 -8.47
C TRP A 13 3.04 10.78 -9.43
N ILE A 14 1.93 11.10 -10.12
CA ILE A 14 1.86 12.30 -10.98
C ILE A 14 1.74 13.60 -10.19
N GLN A 15 1.39 13.54 -8.91
CA GLN A 15 1.28 14.74 -8.09
C GLN A 15 2.66 15.36 -7.84
N PRO A 16 2.74 16.70 -7.70
CA PRO A 16 3.96 17.39 -7.35
C PRO A 16 4.59 16.79 -6.08
N ARG A 17 5.91 16.61 -6.12
CA ARG A 17 6.68 16.18 -4.94
C ARG A 17 6.44 17.16 -3.78
N ASP A 18 6.43 16.63 -2.55
CA ASP A 18 6.19 17.36 -1.29
C ASP A 18 4.76 17.87 -1.06
N ARG A 19 3.85 17.67 -2.03
CA ARG A 19 2.42 18.04 -1.94
C ARG A 19 1.48 16.92 -2.38
N ARG A 20 1.93 15.67 -2.32
CA ARG A 20 1.13 14.50 -2.70
C ARG A 20 0.12 14.20 -1.61
N LEU A 21 -1.16 14.20 -1.98
CA LEU A 21 -2.24 13.65 -1.18
C LEU A 21 -2.12 12.12 -1.18
N CYS A 22 -2.18 11.52 0.01
CA CYS A 22 -2.08 10.07 0.15
C CYS A 22 -3.24 9.38 -0.56
N VAL A 23 -2.96 8.21 -1.14
CA VAL A 23 -4.01 7.32 -1.64
C VAL A 23 -4.71 6.60 -0.51
N PRO A 24 -5.99 6.23 -0.68
CA PRO A 24 -6.72 5.46 0.32
C PRO A 24 -6.18 4.02 0.40
N PRO A 25 -5.79 3.52 1.61
CA PRO A 25 -5.28 2.16 1.77
C PRO A 25 -6.32 1.08 1.44
N TYR A 26 -7.61 1.42 1.47
CA TYR A 26 -8.71 0.49 1.23
C TYR A 26 -8.54 -0.33 -0.06
N HIS A 27 -8.18 0.29 -1.18
CA HIS A 27 -8.05 -0.44 -2.44
C HIS A 27 -6.92 -1.47 -2.41
N PHE A 28 -5.77 -1.11 -1.80
CA PHE A 28 -4.62 -1.98 -1.64
C PHE A 28 -4.93 -3.17 -0.72
N GLU A 29 -5.58 -2.91 0.42
CA GLU A 29 -6.02 -3.97 1.33
C GLU A 29 -6.99 -4.95 0.64
N ARG A 30 -7.99 -4.43 -0.09
CA ARG A 30 -8.95 -5.27 -0.81
C ARG A 30 -8.30 -6.07 -1.93
N ALA A 31 -7.36 -5.48 -2.67
CA ALA A 31 -6.60 -6.19 -3.69
C ALA A 31 -5.75 -7.32 -3.10
N ALA A 32 -5.02 -7.05 -2.01
CA ALA A 32 -4.21 -8.05 -1.30
C ALA A 32 -5.06 -9.24 -0.82
N ILE A 33 -6.23 -8.97 -0.22
CA ILE A 33 -7.18 -10.02 0.23
C ILE A 33 -7.65 -10.88 -0.95
N LEU A 34 -7.98 -10.27 -2.08
CA LEU A 34 -8.47 -10.99 -3.26
C LEU A 34 -7.38 -11.89 -3.87
N LEU A 35 -6.14 -11.42 -3.93
CA LEU A 35 -5.00 -12.21 -4.44
C LEU A 35 -4.72 -13.40 -3.52
N ARG A 36 -4.72 -13.19 -2.20
CA ARG A 36 -4.59 -14.28 -1.21
C ARG A 36 -5.67 -15.34 -1.36
N LYS A 37 -6.93 -14.93 -1.54
CA LYS A 37 -8.04 -15.86 -1.75
C LYS A 37 -7.90 -16.70 -3.03
N LYS A 38 -7.14 -16.22 -4.01
CA LYS A 38 -6.80 -16.94 -5.25
C LYS A 38 -5.52 -17.77 -5.12
N GLY A 39 -4.85 -17.77 -3.96
CA GLY A 39 -3.54 -18.39 -3.78
C GLY A 39 -2.38 -17.65 -4.46
N ASP A 40 -2.60 -16.46 -5.02
CA ASP A 40 -1.55 -15.65 -5.65
C ASP A 40 -0.80 -14.84 -4.59
N TYR A 41 0.07 -15.52 -3.83
CA TYR A 41 0.87 -14.90 -2.77
C TYR A 41 1.92 -13.92 -3.32
N ALA A 42 2.47 -14.20 -4.50
CA ALA A 42 3.38 -13.27 -5.18
C ALA A 42 2.66 -11.97 -5.56
N GLY A 43 1.42 -12.06 -6.03
CA GLY A 43 0.55 -10.92 -6.28
C GLY A 43 0.21 -10.16 -4.99
N GLU A 44 -0.19 -10.86 -3.91
CA GLU A 44 -0.46 -10.24 -2.61
C GLU A 44 0.75 -9.40 -2.15
N MET A 45 1.95 -9.98 -2.22
CA MET A 45 3.20 -9.32 -1.85
C MET A 45 3.43 -8.05 -2.69
N ARG A 46 3.35 -8.15 -4.03
CA ARG A 46 3.53 -6.99 -4.92
C ARG A 46 2.57 -5.84 -4.63
N ILE A 47 1.31 -6.14 -4.30
CA ILE A 47 0.33 -5.08 -3.95
C ILE A 47 0.68 -4.43 -2.62
N CYS A 48 1.10 -5.21 -1.62
CA CYS A 48 1.47 -4.68 -0.32
C CYS A 48 2.76 -3.85 -0.39
N GLU A 49 3.75 -4.25 -1.20
CA GLU A 49 4.98 -3.49 -1.45
C GLU A 49 4.70 -2.17 -2.20
N ARG A 50 3.74 -2.15 -3.14
CA ARG A 50 3.29 -0.91 -3.78
C ARG A 50 2.71 0.07 -2.76
N TRP A 51 1.90 -0.41 -1.82
CA TRP A 51 1.42 0.42 -0.72
C TRP A 51 2.58 0.91 0.17
N GLN A 52 3.52 0.02 0.52
CA GLN A 52 4.65 0.39 1.36
C GLN A 52 5.46 1.54 0.76
N ARG A 53 5.77 1.50 -0.55
CA ARG A 53 6.47 2.58 -1.24
C ARG A 53 5.73 3.92 -1.19
N ILE A 54 4.41 3.90 -1.33
CA ILE A 54 3.58 5.10 -1.20
C ILE A 54 3.59 5.61 0.25
N ALA A 55 3.44 4.72 1.23
CA ALA A 55 3.42 5.09 2.64
C ALA A 55 4.76 5.69 3.08
N ASP A 56 5.86 5.10 2.61
CA ASP A 56 7.22 5.56 2.85
C ASP A 56 7.52 6.89 2.15
N ASP A 57 7.04 7.13 0.93
CA ASP A 57 7.17 8.45 0.30
C ASP A 57 6.30 9.49 1.01
N TYR A 58 5.05 9.13 1.30
CA TYR A 58 4.06 10.03 1.90
C TYR A 58 4.51 10.53 3.27
N LYS A 59 5.04 9.64 4.13
CA LYS A 59 5.48 10.00 5.49
C LYS A 59 6.63 11.01 5.47
N GLU A 60 7.51 10.97 4.47
CA GLU A 60 8.68 11.87 4.38
C GLU A 60 8.32 13.26 3.84
N GLN A 61 7.08 13.49 3.40
CA GLN A 61 6.69 14.79 2.89
C GLN A 61 6.65 15.85 3.99
N PRO A 62 7.17 17.07 3.75
CA PRO A 62 7.16 18.15 4.72
C PRO A 62 5.76 18.44 5.30
N MET A 63 4.70 18.42 4.48
CA MET A 63 3.34 18.65 4.97
C MET A 63 2.88 17.60 5.99
N VAL A 64 3.37 16.37 5.90
CA VAL A 64 3.05 15.28 6.84
C VAL A 64 3.88 15.41 8.11
N GLN A 65 5.18 15.67 7.97
CA GLN A 65 6.10 15.87 9.09
C GLN A 65 5.71 17.06 9.98
N HIS A 66 5.24 18.16 9.38
CA HIS A 66 4.76 19.33 10.12
C HIS A 66 3.33 19.19 10.65
N GLY A 67 2.70 18.02 10.51
CA GLY A 67 1.34 17.78 11.02
C GLY A 67 0.21 18.48 10.25
N ASN A 68 0.51 19.00 9.04
CA ASN A 68 -0.46 19.69 8.18
C ASN A 68 -1.27 18.73 7.30
N ALA A 69 -1.12 17.42 7.50
CA ALA A 69 -1.77 16.40 6.69
C ALA A 69 -2.15 15.18 7.55
N SER A 70 -3.20 14.46 7.12
CA SER A 70 -3.64 13.25 7.81
C SER A 70 -2.57 12.16 7.74
N LYS A 71 -2.35 11.46 8.86
CA LYS A 71 -1.38 10.37 8.99
C LYS A 71 -1.92 9.03 8.47
N VAL A 72 -2.30 8.99 7.19
CA VAL A 72 -2.92 7.80 6.56
C VAL A 72 -2.05 6.54 6.68
N HIS A 73 -0.73 6.71 6.60
CA HIS A 73 0.26 5.63 6.73
C HIS A 73 0.30 5.01 8.14
N GLU A 74 -0.14 5.71 9.19
CA GLU A 74 -0.22 5.20 10.57
C GLU A 74 -1.56 4.49 10.86
N GLY A 75 -2.54 4.60 9.96
CA GLY A 75 -3.89 4.06 10.17
C GLY A 75 -3.95 2.52 10.23
N PRO A 76 -4.99 1.95 10.86
CA PRO A 76 -5.10 0.50 11.06
C PRO A 76 -5.08 -0.31 9.76
N ARG A 77 -5.65 0.24 8.66
CA ARG A 77 -5.62 -0.40 7.34
C ARG A 77 -4.21 -0.41 6.73
N SER A 78 -3.47 0.68 6.87
CA SER A 78 -2.07 0.75 6.42
C SER A 78 -1.24 -0.33 7.12
N MET A 79 -1.36 -0.40 8.45
CA MET A 79 -0.67 -1.42 9.25
C MET A 79 -1.10 -2.84 8.87
N ALA A 80 -2.38 -3.07 8.59
CA ALA A 80 -2.87 -4.36 8.14
C ALA A 80 -2.28 -4.78 6.78
N ILE A 81 -2.06 -3.85 5.85
CA ILE A 81 -1.38 -4.11 4.57
C ILE A 81 0.08 -4.46 4.81
N LEU A 82 0.80 -3.69 5.62
CA LEU A 82 2.23 -3.93 5.88
C LEU A 82 2.47 -5.31 6.54
N ARG A 83 1.63 -5.72 7.50
CA ARG A 83 1.71 -7.04 8.12
C ARG A 83 1.49 -8.20 7.15
N ARG A 84 0.80 -7.98 6.02
CA ARG A 84 0.57 -9.02 5.01
C ARG A 84 1.84 -9.36 4.24
N ILE A 85 2.80 -8.44 4.13
CA ILE A 85 4.06 -8.68 3.39
C ILE A 85 4.77 -9.91 3.96
N GLU A 86 5.06 -9.89 5.26
CA GLU A 86 5.73 -11.02 5.93
C GLU A 86 4.93 -12.31 5.84
N LYS A 87 3.60 -12.23 5.96
CA LYS A 87 2.77 -13.44 5.87
C LYS A 87 2.71 -14.01 4.45
N ALA A 88 2.61 -13.17 3.43
CA ALA A 88 2.62 -13.57 2.03
C ALA A 88 3.96 -14.17 1.64
N LYS A 89 5.08 -13.59 2.13
CA LYS A 89 6.44 -14.11 1.95
C LYS A 89 6.58 -15.53 2.50
N GLN A 90 6.14 -15.77 3.75
CA GLN A 90 6.14 -17.11 4.35
C GLN A 90 5.31 -18.11 3.53
N LEU A 91 4.12 -17.71 3.08
CA LEU A 91 3.24 -18.57 2.29
C LEU A 91 3.82 -18.88 0.91
N LEU A 92 4.51 -17.92 0.29
CA LEU A 92 5.19 -18.12 -0.99
C LEU A 92 6.32 -19.15 -0.85
N THR A 93 7.15 -19.04 0.19
CA THR A 93 8.22 -20.02 0.47
C THR A 93 7.68 -21.41 0.76
N ASN A 94 6.56 -21.53 1.49
CA ASN A 94 5.97 -22.83 1.85
C ASN A 94 5.14 -23.46 0.72
N SER A 95 4.86 -22.73 -0.36
CA SER A 95 4.10 -23.21 -1.51
C SER A 95 4.99 -23.61 -2.69
N GLN A 96 6.32 -23.55 -2.52
CA GLN A 96 7.34 -24.05 -3.45
C GLN A 96 7.84 -25.42 -2.98
#